data_AF-A0A4Y1RJ87-F1
#
_entry.id   AF-A0A4Y1RJ87-F1
#
_cell.length_a   1.000
_cell.length_b   1.000
_cell.length_c   1.000
_cell.angle_alpha   90.00
_cell.angle_beta   90.00
_cell.angle_gamma   90.00
#
_symmetry.space_group_name_H-M   'P 1'
#
loop_
_entity.id
_entity.type
_entity.pdbx_description
1 polymer ?
#
loop_
_entity_poly.entity_id
_entity_poly.type
_entity_poly.pdbx_seq_one_letter_code
_entity_poly.pdbx_strand_id
1 'polypeptide(L)'
;MLSNGLSVSRVHRRSKIRALYHFLHSDKEGGTEMEKSIYAILTIDRWESLNHMDYRLASLRPVHGRLALKFLNWVIKQPGLELNHLTHILSVTTHILVRARMYDSAKSILGHLLQMGIAPKPVFGALMDTYSLCNSNPSVFDLLIRVYLREGMVDYAVETSYLMVFGDLGRPLVLVI
;
A
#
# COMPACT_ATOMS: atom_id res chain seq x y z
N MET A 1 7.82 32.31 -17.01
CA MET A 1 8.69 31.20 -16.52
C MET A 1 7.84 30.12 -15.86
N LEU A 2 7.24 29.21 -16.63
CA LEU A 2 6.54 28.02 -16.11
C LEU A 2 6.57 26.92 -17.20
N SER A 3 7.59 26.07 -17.26
CA SER A 3 7.51 24.83 -18.07
C SER A 3 8.34 23.64 -17.58
N ASN A 4 8.98 23.70 -16.40
CA ASN A 4 9.90 22.62 -15.95
C ASN A 4 9.24 21.50 -15.11
N GLY A 5 7.97 21.60 -14.70
CA GLY A 5 7.30 20.58 -13.87
C GLY A 5 6.67 19.42 -14.65
N LEU A 6 6.27 19.64 -15.90
CA LEU A 6 5.63 18.63 -16.76
C LEU A 6 6.64 17.65 -17.37
N SER A 7 7.89 18.07 -17.55
CA SER A 7 8.97 17.24 -18.12
C SER A 7 9.51 16.24 -17.11
N VAL A 8 9.73 16.63 -15.85
CA VAL A 8 10.21 15.74 -14.78
C VAL A 8 9.21 14.61 -14.49
N SER A 9 7.92 14.94 -14.46
CA SER A 9 6.82 13.97 -14.29
C SER A 9 6.76 12.95 -15.44
N ARG A 10 7.05 13.37 -16.67
CA ARG A 10 7.10 12.50 -17.85
C ARG A 10 8.36 11.63 -17.90
N VAL A 11 9.52 12.14 -17.46
CA VAL A 11 10.78 11.40 -17.37
C VAL A 11 10.70 10.33 -16.27
N HIS A 12 10.09 10.64 -15.13
CA HIS A 12 9.82 9.69 -14.04
C HIS A 12 8.79 8.61 -14.44
N ARG A 13 7.77 8.98 -15.24
CA ARG A 13 6.82 8.03 -15.88
C ARG A 13 7.52 7.03 -16.81
N ARG A 14 8.45 7.50 -17.65
CA ARG A 14 9.19 6.65 -18.60
C ARG A 14 10.14 5.68 -17.90
N SER A 15 10.74 6.08 -16.78
CA SER A 15 11.69 5.24 -16.03
C SER A 15 10.99 4.12 -15.26
N LYS A 16 9.79 4.35 -14.70
CA LYS A 16 8.97 3.28 -14.09
C LYS A 16 8.46 2.27 -15.12
N ILE A 17 7.98 2.74 -16.28
CA ILE A 17 7.54 1.85 -17.38
C ILE A 17 8.71 1.01 -17.92
N ARG A 18 9.91 1.58 -18.01
CA ARG A 18 11.11 0.87 -18.49
C ARG A 18 11.63 -0.17 -17.48
N ALA A 19 11.56 0.12 -16.18
CA ALA A 19 11.87 -0.84 -15.13
C ALA A 19 10.87 -2.01 -15.12
N LEU A 20 9.57 -1.74 -15.34
CA LEU A 20 8.54 -2.76 -15.50
C LEU A 20 8.74 -3.61 -16.77
N TYR A 21 9.12 -3.00 -17.89
CA TYR A 21 9.38 -3.73 -19.13
C TYR A 21 10.53 -4.73 -19.00
N HIS A 22 11.62 -4.35 -18.32
CA HIS A 22 12.74 -5.24 -18.02
C HIS A 22 12.38 -6.33 -17.00
N PHE A 23 11.53 -6.01 -16.00
CA PHE A 23 11.03 -6.97 -15.02
C PHE A 23 10.12 -8.04 -15.66
N LEU A 24 9.26 -7.64 -16.60
CA LEU A 24 8.35 -8.53 -17.34
C LEU A 24 9.03 -9.42 -18.40
N HIS A 25 10.27 -9.12 -18.77
CA HIS A 25 11.04 -9.90 -19.76
C HIS A 25 12.25 -10.62 -19.13
N SER A 26 12.39 -10.55 -17.80
CA SER A 26 13.39 -11.30 -17.05
C SER A 26 12.84 -12.68 -16.72
N ASP A 27 13.20 -13.62 -17.60
CA ASP A 27 13.10 -15.07 -17.49
C ASP A 27 11.86 -15.75 -18.09
N LYS A 28 12.14 -16.80 -18.87
CA LYS A 28 11.18 -17.50 -19.73
C LYS A 28 10.74 -18.81 -19.08
N GLU A 29 9.44 -19.04 -18.96
CA GLU A 29 8.79 -20.27 -19.46
C GLU A 29 7.25 -20.24 -19.42
N GLY A 30 6.66 -20.67 -20.54
CA GLY A 30 5.47 -21.52 -20.59
C GLY A 30 4.14 -21.00 -20.06
N GLY A 31 3.33 -20.38 -20.93
CA GLY A 31 1.86 -20.37 -20.85
C GLY A 31 1.19 -19.61 -19.70
N THR A 32 1.93 -19.17 -18.69
CA THR A 32 1.40 -18.51 -17.48
C THR A 32 1.83 -17.05 -17.40
N GLU A 33 2.86 -16.64 -18.14
CA GLU A 33 3.43 -15.28 -18.10
C GLU A 33 2.62 -14.23 -18.84
N MET A 34 1.97 -14.61 -19.93
CA MET A 34 1.13 -13.67 -20.69
C MET A 34 -0.17 -13.38 -19.93
N GLU A 35 -0.75 -14.38 -19.28
CA GLU A 35 -1.89 -14.21 -18.38
C GLU A 35 -1.52 -13.39 -17.15
N LYS A 36 -0.39 -13.68 -16.50
CA LYS A 36 0.16 -12.86 -15.40
C LYS A 36 0.42 -11.42 -15.84
N SER A 37 0.97 -11.22 -17.04
CA SER A 37 1.20 -9.88 -17.62
C SER A 37 -0.13 -9.17 -17.90
N ILE A 38 -1.14 -9.88 -18.39
CA ILE A 38 -2.49 -9.32 -18.60
C ILE A 38 -3.13 -8.97 -17.26
N TYR A 39 -3.08 -9.84 -16.25
CA TYR A 39 -3.58 -9.55 -14.91
C TYR A 39 -2.83 -8.40 -14.26
N ALA A 40 -1.50 -8.34 -14.42
CA ALA A 40 -0.69 -7.24 -13.93
C ALA A 40 -1.07 -5.93 -14.63
N ILE A 41 -1.19 -5.92 -15.96
CA ILE A 41 -1.62 -4.74 -16.74
C ILE A 41 -3.03 -4.30 -16.32
N LEU A 42 -3.99 -5.22 -16.22
CA LEU A 42 -5.36 -4.91 -15.79
C LEU A 42 -5.42 -4.43 -14.34
N THR A 43 -4.60 -4.99 -13.46
CA THR A 43 -4.50 -4.56 -12.06
C THR A 43 -3.87 -3.19 -11.97
N ILE A 44 -2.82 -2.92 -12.76
CA ILE A 44 -2.16 -1.62 -12.86
C ILE A 44 -3.12 -0.58 -13.45
N ASP A 45 -3.87 -0.90 -14.50
CA ASP A 45 -4.79 0.03 -15.16
C ASP A 45 -6.00 0.37 -14.26
N ARG A 46 -6.53 -0.62 -13.53
CA ARG A 46 -7.53 -0.38 -12.46
C ARG A 46 -6.96 0.39 -11.30
N TRP A 47 -5.71 0.14 -10.94
CA TRP A 47 -5.01 0.86 -9.89
C TRP A 47 -4.72 2.30 -10.27
N GLU A 48 -4.32 2.55 -11.51
CA GLU A 48 -4.13 3.88 -12.08
C GLU A 48 -5.48 4.60 -12.17
N SER A 49 -6.55 3.90 -12.55
CA SER A 49 -7.93 4.40 -12.51
C SER A 49 -8.41 4.75 -11.10
N LEU A 50 -8.05 3.94 -10.09
CA LEU A 50 -8.27 4.27 -8.69
C LEU A 50 -7.43 5.49 -8.30
N ASN A 51 -6.12 5.51 -8.56
CA ASN A 51 -5.24 6.65 -8.29
C ASN A 51 -5.64 7.94 -9.05
N HIS A 52 -6.42 7.83 -10.11
CA HIS A 52 -7.03 8.93 -10.85
C HIS A 52 -8.35 9.44 -10.26
N MET A 53 -9.00 8.70 -9.36
CA MET A 53 -9.92 9.36 -8.42
C MET A 53 -9.06 10.31 -7.60
N ASP A 54 -9.40 11.60 -7.60
CA ASP A 54 -8.61 12.69 -7.03
C ASP A 54 -8.53 12.61 -5.48
N TYR A 55 -7.93 11.54 -4.97
CA TYR A 55 -7.69 11.28 -3.55
C TYR A 55 -6.73 12.31 -2.96
N ARG A 56 -6.06 13.09 -3.80
CA ARG A 56 -5.09 14.10 -3.38
C ARG A 56 -5.77 15.30 -2.74
N LEU A 57 -7.08 15.52 -2.92
CA LEU A 57 -7.76 16.73 -2.46
C LEU A 57 -9.11 16.50 -1.74
N ALA A 58 -9.80 15.38 -1.94
CA ALA A 58 -11.11 15.13 -1.33
C ALA A 58 -11.05 14.17 -0.11
N SER A 59 -11.83 14.46 0.93
CA SER A 59 -12.05 13.53 2.05
C SER A 59 -12.66 12.23 1.53
N LEU A 60 -12.02 11.10 1.81
CA LEU A 60 -12.60 9.81 1.49
C LEU A 60 -13.85 9.57 2.34
N ARG A 61 -14.91 9.06 1.71
CA ARG A 61 -16.16 8.67 2.36
C ARG A 61 -16.20 7.14 2.51
N PRO A 62 -17.02 6.60 3.41
CA PRO A 62 -17.16 5.15 3.58
C PRO A 62 -17.52 4.39 2.29
N VAL A 63 -18.18 5.03 1.32
CA VAL A 63 -18.44 4.41 0.01
C VAL A 63 -17.16 4.05 -0.75
N HIS A 64 -16.12 4.88 -0.68
CA HIS A 64 -14.83 4.60 -1.33
C HIS A 64 -14.09 3.45 -0.61
N GLY A 65 -14.15 3.42 0.73
CA GLY A 65 -13.60 2.31 1.51
C GLY A 65 -14.29 0.98 1.21
N ARG A 66 -15.63 0.96 1.05
CA ARG A 66 -16.36 -0.23 0.61
C ARG A 66 -15.98 -0.68 -0.79
N LEU A 67 -15.72 0.24 -1.72
CA LEU A 67 -15.24 -0.11 -3.06
C LEU A 67 -13.84 -0.72 -3.01
N ALA A 68 -12.94 -0.17 -2.20
CA ALA A 68 -11.61 -0.74 -1.98
C ALA A 68 -11.68 -2.15 -1.38
N LEU A 69 -12.59 -2.40 -0.43
CA LEU A 69 -12.81 -3.75 0.11
C LEU A 69 -13.35 -4.72 -0.95
N LYS A 70 -14.29 -4.29 -1.80
CA LYS A 70 -14.78 -5.11 -2.91
C LYS A 70 -13.64 -5.47 -3.87
N PHE A 71 -12.77 -4.51 -4.18
CA PHE A 71 -11.61 -4.73 -5.03
C PHE A 71 -10.63 -5.70 -4.38
N LEU A 72 -10.29 -5.50 -3.11
CA LEU A 72 -9.43 -6.41 -2.35
C LEU A 72 -9.97 -7.84 -2.38
N ASN A 73 -11.26 -8.03 -2.06
CA ASN A 73 -11.91 -9.34 -2.06
C ASN A 73 -11.90 -10.03 -3.43
N TRP A 74 -11.80 -9.26 -4.51
CA TRP A 74 -11.63 -9.79 -5.87
C TRP A 74 -10.17 -10.15 -6.16
N VAL A 75 -9.22 -9.29 -5.78
CA VAL A 75 -7.78 -9.49 -5.99
C VAL A 75 -7.26 -10.73 -5.26
N ILE A 76 -7.64 -10.92 -3.98
CA ILE A 76 -7.16 -12.07 -3.18
C ILE A 76 -7.61 -13.43 -3.74
N LYS A 77 -8.57 -13.44 -4.67
CA LYS A 77 -9.05 -14.66 -5.34
C LYS A 77 -8.32 -14.93 -6.66
N GLN A 78 -7.47 -14.03 -7.12
CA GLN A 78 -6.74 -14.21 -8.37
C GLN A 78 -5.56 -15.19 -8.16
N PRO A 79 -5.35 -16.13 -9.08
CA PRO A 79 -4.21 -17.03 -9.02
C PRO A 79 -2.89 -16.28 -9.24
N GLY A 80 -1.79 -16.77 -8.65
CA GLY A 80 -0.45 -16.19 -8.83
C GLY A 80 -0.19 -14.90 -8.05
N LEU A 81 -0.99 -14.61 -7.02
CA LEU A 81 -0.77 -13.45 -6.17
C LEU A 81 0.35 -13.72 -5.15
N GLU A 82 1.54 -13.20 -5.43
CA GLU A 82 2.69 -13.26 -4.53
C GLU A 82 2.45 -12.52 -3.20
N LEU A 83 3.06 -13.02 -2.12
CA LEU A 83 2.87 -12.49 -0.77
C LEU A 83 3.27 -11.01 -0.62
N ASN A 84 4.34 -10.60 -1.32
CA ASN A 84 4.79 -9.20 -1.32
C ASN A 84 3.75 -8.28 -1.98
N HIS A 85 3.14 -8.72 -3.09
CA HIS A 85 2.07 -7.98 -3.75
C HIS A 85 0.83 -7.89 -2.87
N LEU A 86 0.46 -9.00 -2.23
CA LEU A 86 -0.66 -9.04 -1.29
C LEU A 86 -0.45 -8.06 -0.12
N THR A 87 0.75 -8.03 0.47
CA THR A 87 1.11 -7.12 1.57
C THR A 87 0.97 -5.65 1.15
N HIS A 88 1.43 -5.31 -0.05
CA HIS A 88 1.33 -3.95 -0.59
C HIS A 88 -0.13 -3.55 -0.88
N ILE A 89 -0.93 -4.45 -1.45
CA ILE A 89 -2.36 -4.23 -1.75
C ILE A 89 -3.17 -4.05 -0.47
N LEU A 90 -2.90 -4.87 0.56
CA LEU A 90 -3.53 -4.76 1.87
C LEU A 90 -3.12 -3.47 2.59
N SER A 91 -1.86 -3.04 2.45
CA SER A 91 -1.35 -1.77 3.02
C SER A 91 -2.07 -0.56 2.45
N VAL A 92 -2.20 -0.49 1.13
CA VAL A 92 -2.95 0.61 0.49
C VAL A 92 -4.43 0.55 0.83
N THR A 93 -5.03 -0.64 0.85
CA THR A 93 -6.44 -0.79 1.26
C THR A 93 -6.63 -0.26 2.68
N THR A 94 -5.68 -0.53 3.58
CA THR A 94 -5.68 0.00 4.95
C THR A 94 -5.63 1.52 4.96
N HIS A 95 -4.75 2.16 4.17
CA HIS A 95 -4.71 3.62 4.07
C HIS A 95 -6.04 4.21 3.59
N ILE A 96 -6.66 3.62 2.56
CA ILE A 96 -7.96 4.07 2.03
C ILE A 96 -9.03 3.97 3.12
N LEU A 97 -9.06 2.87 3.88
CA LEU A 97 -10.04 2.66 4.95
C LEU A 97 -9.86 3.63 6.10
N VAL A 98 -8.62 3.88 6.53
CA VAL A 98 -8.31 4.88 7.57
C VAL A 98 -8.77 6.26 7.14
N ARG A 99 -8.48 6.67 5.90
CA ARG A 99 -8.93 7.95 5.34
C ARG A 99 -10.45 8.03 5.18
N ALA A 100 -11.11 6.90 4.93
CA ALA A 100 -12.57 6.78 4.88
C ALA A 100 -13.23 6.64 6.27
N ARG A 101 -12.45 6.72 7.35
CA ARG A 101 -12.87 6.53 8.76
C ARG A 101 -13.48 5.15 9.05
N MET A 102 -13.13 4.15 8.25
CA MET A 102 -13.57 2.75 8.40
C MET A 102 -12.56 1.95 9.25
N TYR A 103 -12.31 2.42 10.48
CA TYR A 103 -11.22 1.91 11.33
C TYR A 103 -11.37 0.44 11.69
N ASP A 104 -12.58 -0.08 11.91
CA ASP A 104 -12.76 -1.48 12.27
C ASP A 104 -12.46 -2.43 11.10
N SER A 105 -12.80 -2.02 9.87
CA SER A 105 -12.39 -2.74 8.66
C SER A 105 -10.87 -2.71 8.48
N ALA A 106 -10.22 -1.57 8.72
CA ALA A 106 -8.77 -1.45 8.66
C ALA A 106 -8.07 -2.34 9.72
N LYS A 107 -8.57 -2.38 10.97
CA LYS A 107 -8.05 -3.28 12.00
C LYS A 107 -8.17 -4.74 11.58
N SER A 108 -9.30 -5.12 10.99
CA SER A 108 -9.53 -6.49 10.52
C SER A 108 -8.52 -6.90 9.44
N ILE A 109 -8.22 -6.01 8.48
CA ILE A 109 -7.18 -6.26 7.48
C ILE A 109 -5.80 -6.43 8.12
N LEU A 110 -5.42 -5.53 9.02
CA LEU A 110 -4.12 -5.59 9.69
C LEU A 110 -4.00 -6.85 10.56
N GLY A 111 -5.06 -7.24 11.27
CA GLY A 111 -5.10 -8.50 12.02
C GLY A 111 -4.93 -9.71 11.11
N HIS A 112 -5.63 -9.73 9.97
CA HIS A 112 -5.53 -10.82 9.00
C HIS A 112 -4.10 -10.94 8.44
N LEU A 113 -3.43 -9.82 8.11
CA LEU A 113 -2.03 -9.83 7.68
C LEU A 113 -1.11 -10.57 8.67
N LEU A 114 -1.26 -10.30 9.96
CA LEU A 114 -0.44 -10.92 11.00
C LEU A 114 -0.80 -12.40 11.19
N GLN A 115 -2.08 -12.75 11.09
CA GLN A 115 -2.55 -14.15 11.16
C GLN A 115 -2.10 -15.00 9.97
N MET A 116 -1.84 -14.40 8.82
CA MET A 116 -1.23 -15.07 7.66
C MET A 116 0.26 -15.40 7.87
N GLY A 117 0.83 -15.13 9.03
CA GLY A 117 2.23 -15.38 9.35
C GLY A 117 3.19 -14.34 8.76
N ILE A 118 2.67 -13.23 8.24
CA ILE A 118 3.51 -12.13 7.75
C ILE A 118 4.12 -11.44 8.96
N ALA A 119 5.46 -11.37 8.98
CA ALA A 119 6.17 -10.72 10.06
C ALA A 119 5.76 -9.22 10.18
N PRO A 120 5.70 -8.67 11.40
CA PRO A 120 5.35 -7.28 11.65
C PRO A 120 6.17 -6.26 10.85
N LYS A 121 7.48 -6.49 10.71
CA LYS A 121 8.41 -5.56 10.04
C LYS A 121 8.05 -5.34 8.56
N PRO A 122 7.83 -6.37 7.74
CA PRO A 122 7.27 -6.21 6.39
C PRO A 122 5.95 -5.44 6.32
N VAL A 123 5.04 -5.63 7.28
CA VAL A 123 3.77 -4.90 7.32
C VAL A 123 4.01 -3.40 7.56
N PHE A 124 4.84 -3.06 8.54
CA PHE A 124 5.22 -1.67 8.80
C PHE A 124 5.91 -1.03 7.59
N GLY A 125 6.87 -1.74 6.98
CA GLY A 125 7.57 -1.28 5.79
C GLY A 125 6.62 -1.00 4.62
N ALA A 126 5.71 -1.93 4.30
CA ALA A 126 4.75 -1.75 3.22
C ALA A 126 3.77 -0.59 3.46
N LEU A 127 3.36 -0.36 4.72
CA LEU A 127 2.58 0.82 5.09
C LEU A 127 3.38 2.12 4.94
N MET A 128 4.67 2.13 5.27
CA MET A 128 5.54 3.28 5.05
C MET A 128 5.73 3.56 3.55
N ASP A 129 6.06 2.52 2.76
CA ASP A 129 6.31 2.61 1.32
C ASP A 129 5.10 3.17 0.54
N THR A 130 3.89 2.88 1.03
CA THR A 130 2.64 3.29 0.38
C THR A 130 2.02 4.55 0.98
N TYR A 131 2.58 5.08 2.07
CA TYR A 131 2.02 6.20 2.82
C TYR A 131 1.83 7.47 1.99
N SER A 132 2.90 7.91 1.32
CA SER A 132 2.92 9.15 0.52
C SER A 132 2.06 9.03 -0.74
N LEU A 133 2.10 7.85 -1.39
CA LEU A 133 1.25 7.53 -2.54
C LEU A 133 -0.23 7.66 -2.20
N CYS A 134 -0.61 7.28 -0.98
CA CYS A 134 -2.01 7.26 -0.54
C CYS A 134 -2.47 8.58 0.11
N ASN A 135 -1.60 9.58 0.24
CA ASN A 135 -1.84 10.80 1.03
C ASN A 135 -2.42 10.44 2.41
N SER A 136 -1.74 9.50 3.07
CA SER A 136 -2.27 8.82 4.24
C SER A 136 -2.24 9.67 5.50
N ASN A 137 -2.86 9.17 6.57
CA ASN A 137 -2.90 9.82 7.87
C ASN A 137 -2.05 9.01 8.87
N PRO A 138 -1.27 9.64 9.77
CA PRO A 138 -0.45 8.93 10.76
C PRO A 138 -1.24 7.96 11.64
N SER A 139 -2.56 8.16 11.80
CA SER A 139 -3.46 7.26 12.51
C SER A 139 -3.48 5.82 11.97
N VAL A 140 -2.95 5.57 10.76
CA VAL A 140 -2.74 4.19 10.29
C VAL A 140 -1.74 3.43 11.17
N PHE A 141 -0.70 4.10 11.66
CA PHE A 141 0.30 3.50 12.53
C PHE A 141 -0.19 3.38 13.96
N ASP A 142 -0.99 4.34 14.45
CA ASP A 142 -1.71 4.18 15.72
C ASP A 142 -2.60 2.93 15.70
N LEU A 143 -3.24 2.68 14.56
CA LEU A 143 -4.07 1.49 14.36
C LEU A 143 -3.23 0.22 14.37
N LEU A 144 -2.09 0.22 13.69
CA LEU A 144 -1.15 -0.90 13.67
C LEU A 144 -0.64 -1.23 15.08
N ILE A 145 -0.22 -0.23 15.85
CA ILE A 145 0.21 -0.38 17.24
C ILE A 145 -0.90 -1.02 18.09
N ARG A 146 -2.15 -0.57 17.92
CA ARG A 146 -3.30 -1.16 18.62
C ARG A 146 -3.56 -2.62 18.25
N VAL A 147 -3.30 -3.00 17.00
CA VAL A 147 -3.39 -4.40 16.57
C VAL A 147 -2.25 -5.21 17.18
N TYR A 148 -1.01 -4.73 17.14
CA TYR A 148 0.12 -5.41 17.81
C TYR A 148 -0.14 -5.66 19.30
N LEU A 149 -0.63 -4.64 20.03
CA LEU A 149 -0.97 -4.80 21.44
C LEU A 149 -2.08 -5.85 21.67
N ARG A 150 -3.07 -5.91 20.78
CA ARG A 150 -4.15 -6.91 20.86
C ARG A 150 -3.63 -8.33 20.65
N GLU A 151 -2.69 -8.49 19.72
CA GLU A 151 -2.08 -9.79 19.40
C GLU A 151 -0.92 -10.16 20.34
N GLY A 152 -0.68 -9.39 21.42
CA GLY A 152 0.39 -9.64 22.38
C GLY A 152 1.80 -9.31 21.88
N MET A 153 1.91 -8.61 20.75
CA MET A 153 3.16 -8.27 20.07
C MET A 153 3.78 -6.97 20.62
N VAL A 154 4.01 -6.92 21.93
CA VAL A 154 4.39 -5.68 22.65
C VAL A 154 5.69 -5.07 22.12
N ASP A 155 6.71 -5.88 21.82
CA ASP A 155 8.00 -5.38 21.34
C ASP A 155 7.85 -4.59 20.02
N TYR A 156 7.04 -5.10 19.10
CA TYR A 156 6.75 -4.43 17.83
C TYR A 156 5.89 -3.18 17.99
N ALA A 157 4.97 -3.18 18.96
CA ALA A 157 4.20 -1.99 19.32
C ALA A 157 5.12 -0.88 19.83
N VAL A 158 6.07 -1.21 20.70
CA VAL A 158 7.07 -0.27 21.22
C VAL A 158 8.00 0.22 20.11
N GLU A 159 8.58 -0.69 19.33
CA GLU A 159 9.46 -0.36 18.19
C GLU A 159 8.75 0.60 17.21
N THR A 160 7.53 0.27 16.80
CA THR A 160 6.73 1.11 15.90
C THR A 160 6.43 2.47 16.53
N SER A 161 6.05 2.52 17.81
CA SER A 161 5.79 3.80 18.50
C SER A 161 7.04 4.69 18.55
N TYR A 162 8.21 4.09 18.77
CA TYR A 162 9.48 4.79 18.83
C TYR A 162 9.87 5.36 17.46
N LEU A 163 9.74 4.55 16.40
CA LEU A 163 9.99 4.97 15.03
C LEU A 163 9.10 6.15 14.62
N MET A 164 7.81 6.09 14.98
CA MET A 164 6.86 7.16 14.68
C MET A 164 7.20 8.49 15.36
N VAL A 165 7.69 8.44 16.61
CA VAL A 165 7.97 9.64 17.42
C VAL A 165 9.38 10.19 17.18
N PHE A 166 10.38 9.35 16.97
CA PHE A 166 11.78 9.78 16.97
C PHE A 166 12.52 9.58 15.63
N GLY A 167 12.02 8.68 14.77
CA GLY A 167 12.66 8.29 13.50
C GLY A 167 14.13 7.87 13.61
N ASP A 168 14.75 7.57 12.47
CA ASP A 168 16.12 6.99 12.45
C ASP A 168 17.25 8.01 12.74
N LEU A 169 16.94 9.31 12.85
CA LEU A 169 17.93 10.39 13.03
C LEU A 169 17.46 11.50 13.98
N GLY A 170 16.59 11.19 14.95
CA GLY A 170 16.07 12.18 15.90
C GLY A 170 15.07 13.17 15.30
N ARG A 171 14.49 12.83 14.13
CA ARG A 171 13.35 13.52 13.54
C ARG A 171 12.17 12.53 13.46
N PRO A 172 11.00 12.85 14.05
CA PRO A 172 9.81 12.01 13.95
C PRO A 172 9.54 11.61 12.49
N LEU A 173 9.30 10.31 12.22
CA LEU A 173 9.02 9.85 10.85
C LEU A 173 7.84 10.60 10.25
N VAL A 174 6.82 10.94 11.04
CA VAL A 174 5.65 11.75 10.64
C VAL A 174 5.98 13.12 10.07
N LEU A 175 7.18 13.65 10.31
CA LEU A 175 7.65 14.93 9.76
C LEU A 175 8.46 14.76 8.47
N VAL A 176 8.77 13.53 8.07
CA VAL A 176 9.59 13.18 6.90
C VAL A 176 8.76 12.57 5.77
N ILE A 177 7.59 12.01 6.09
CA ILE A 177 6.56 11.51 5.15
C ILE A 177 5.57 12.61 4.79
#